data_AF-A0A8K1GUZ4-F1
#
_entry.id   AF-A0A8K1GUZ4-F1
#
_cell.length_a   1.000
_cell.length_b   1.000
_cell.length_c   1.000
_cell.angle_alpha   90.00
_cell.angle_beta   90.00
_cell.angle_gamma   90.00
#
_symmetry.space_group_name_H-M   'P 1'
#
loop_
_entity.id
_entity.type
_entity.pdbx_description
1 polymer ?
#
loop_
_entity_poly.entity_id
_entity_poly.type
_entity_poly.pdbx_seq_one_letter_code
_entity_poly.pdbx_strand_id
1 'polypeptide(L)'
;MELGIIAEDEDVQLQHRNEERHQPGDPQEEVGRVPGPKADCPARMGLREEEKLKISKDLVDLQIETNKMREHYETENFKLKNMMQSLEKRVQELELSTARVTGERDSLQERLQVLESSKQELAQEFIILKSNYLALGRELEQEVMKNEELTQELLSLAKESTHPPGLAHQSSPELGRAAGQPHSAQMGKQPEDAAASAHEQQELERNLLGNQDHIKVELEKLKKAQDEQQQKLEERVLALGKELQEAKGTVRASQQRMVEQSAVLLTSQGQLQGLEAENSRLQLRLKELNEEYRTRLGRHLRDLANYMDSKPSSIPGRSKAPAGQGAMRNFVDNILRDIRASYKSREEQLARAARGYKKSLKDLAKKHENLLIAYGRQREQILSLGSSAVDCGPAELHFCITEPELLTNSSRELNRLREEKTKLEMQLQELQEKTQKGASAFPVPPEQQVDEQGRAEVRKKLQELTLNTQEELEQQRRQLLTRAVVAEEQVLELQGYIDQHLARYQQEILRLRKAEGSEVPRASSASSARHQP
;
A
#
# COMPACT_ATOMS: atom_id res chain seq x y z
N MET A 1 8.01 -28.52 47.18
CA MET A 1 8.13 -29.70 48.05
C MET A 1 7.95 -30.93 47.17
N GLU A 2 8.68 -32.00 47.47
CA GLU A 2 8.80 -33.26 46.71
C GLU A 2 9.87 -33.30 45.60
N LEU A 3 11.12 -33.10 46.01
CA LEU A 3 12.30 -33.72 45.38
C LEU A 3 13.18 -34.21 46.52
N GLY A 4 13.08 -35.48 46.89
CA GLY A 4 13.85 -36.00 48.03
C GLY A 4 13.73 -37.48 48.38
N ILE A 5 13.15 -38.35 47.54
CA ILE A 5 12.96 -39.78 47.91
C ILE A 5 13.51 -40.77 46.86
N ILE A 6 13.98 -40.33 45.69
CA ILE A 6 14.38 -41.28 44.62
C ILE A 6 15.90 -41.56 44.60
N ALA A 7 16.71 -40.80 45.33
CA ALA A 7 18.17 -40.94 45.28
C ALA A 7 18.74 -42.05 46.21
N GLU A 8 18.01 -42.48 47.24
CA GLU A 8 18.54 -43.44 48.23
C GLU A 8 18.34 -44.92 47.82
N ASP A 9 17.36 -45.24 46.96
CA ASP A 9 17.10 -46.62 46.52
C ASP A 9 18.05 -47.10 45.41
N GLU A 10 18.60 -46.19 44.58
CA GLU A 10 19.56 -46.57 43.54
C GLU A 10 20.95 -46.88 44.12
N ASP A 11 21.38 -46.19 45.19
CA ASP A 11 22.68 -46.41 45.81
C ASP A 11 22.75 -47.74 46.60
N VAL A 12 21.64 -48.19 47.18
CA VAL A 12 21.58 -49.50 47.89
C VAL A 12 21.59 -50.67 46.89
N GLN A 13 20.94 -50.52 45.72
CA GLN A 13 21.01 -51.54 44.66
C GLN A 13 22.40 -51.65 44.03
N LEU A 14 23.16 -50.55 43.95
CA LEU A 14 24.53 -50.57 43.44
C LEU A 14 25.52 -51.19 44.46
N GLN A 15 25.25 -51.09 45.77
CA GLN A 15 26.07 -51.71 46.81
C GLN A 15 25.90 -53.23 46.87
N HIS A 16 24.66 -53.74 46.86
CA HIS A 16 24.41 -55.20 46.90
C HIS A 16 24.95 -55.92 45.64
N ARG A 17 24.92 -55.24 44.50
CA ARG A 17 25.46 -55.76 43.23
C ARG A 17 26.99 -55.72 43.17
N ASN A 18 27.64 -54.85 43.94
CA ASN A 18 29.10 -54.79 44.05
C ASN A 18 29.66 -55.77 45.11
N GLU A 19 28.87 -56.14 46.11
CA GLU A 19 29.23 -57.16 47.12
C GLU A 19 29.15 -58.58 46.55
N GLU A 20 28.20 -58.90 45.67
CA GLU A 20 28.15 -60.19 44.95
C GLU A 20 29.32 -60.40 43.97
N ARG A 21 30.11 -59.35 43.67
CA ARG A 21 31.26 -59.41 42.77
C ARG A 21 32.60 -59.65 43.46
N HIS A 22 32.64 -59.76 44.78
CA HIS A 22 33.88 -59.96 45.55
C HIS A 22 33.80 -61.18 46.48
N GLN A 23 33.64 -62.37 45.89
CA GLN A 23 34.12 -63.63 46.50
C GLN A 23 35.32 -64.15 45.70
N PRO A 24 36.53 -64.24 46.28
CA PRO A 24 37.66 -64.88 45.63
C PRO A 24 37.56 -66.39 45.83
N GLY A 25 36.93 -67.09 44.88
CA GLY A 25 37.03 -68.54 44.76
C GLY A 25 38.27 -68.94 43.96
N ASP A 26 39.13 -69.77 44.54
CA ASP A 26 40.38 -70.30 43.98
C ASP A 26 40.23 -70.85 42.54
N PRO A 27 41.00 -70.35 41.55
CA PRO A 27 41.04 -70.94 40.23
C PRO A 27 42.31 -71.79 40.08
N GLN A 28 42.39 -72.94 40.76
CA GLN A 28 43.46 -73.91 40.51
C GLN A 28 43.03 -75.38 40.48
N GLU A 29 41.73 -75.67 40.46
CA GLU A 29 41.23 -77.05 40.48
C GLU A 29 40.32 -77.45 39.30
N GLU A 30 40.40 -76.74 38.17
CA GLU A 30 39.74 -77.18 36.93
C GLU A 30 40.59 -76.97 35.65
N VAL A 31 41.92 -76.85 35.78
CA VAL A 31 42.87 -76.85 34.64
C VAL A 31 43.44 -78.26 34.45
N GLY A 32 42.55 -79.26 34.41
CA GLY A 32 42.94 -80.65 34.57
C GLY A 32 42.08 -81.65 33.81
N ARG A 33 41.58 -81.32 32.60
CA ARG A 33 41.18 -82.28 31.54
C ARG A 33 40.47 -81.57 30.38
N VAL A 34 41.23 -81.10 29.37
CA VAL A 34 40.85 -81.24 27.94
C VAL A 34 42.13 -81.10 27.10
N PRO A 35 42.56 -82.11 26.32
CA PRO A 35 43.61 -81.95 25.33
C PRO A 35 43.04 -81.49 23.97
N GLY A 36 43.35 -80.25 23.57
CA GLY A 36 43.29 -79.71 22.19
C GLY A 36 41.95 -79.14 21.70
N PRO A 37 41.92 -78.06 20.87
CA PRO A 37 42.99 -77.59 20.00
C PRO A 37 43.46 -76.13 20.26
N LYS A 38 44.77 -75.92 20.36
CA LYS A 38 45.43 -74.60 20.41
C LYS A 38 45.56 -73.92 19.02
N ALA A 39 44.63 -74.19 18.09
CA ALA A 39 44.66 -73.64 16.73
C ALA A 39 43.55 -72.62 16.41
N ASP A 40 42.49 -72.50 17.23
CA ASP A 40 41.34 -71.61 16.96
C ASP A 40 41.34 -70.28 17.77
N CYS A 41 42.38 -70.06 18.59
CA CYS A 41 42.46 -68.88 19.46
C CYS A 41 42.63 -67.53 18.70
N PRO A 42 43.45 -67.41 17.64
CA PRO A 42 43.62 -66.11 16.97
C PRO A 42 42.38 -65.72 16.14
N ALA A 43 41.67 -66.68 15.55
CA ALA A 43 40.46 -66.40 14.76
C ALA A 43 39.28 -65.94 15.64
N ARG A 44 39.04 -66.59 16.78
CA ARG A 44 38.00 -66.15 17.74
C ARG A 44 38.37 -64.86 18.47
N MET A 45 39.66 -64.56 18.64
CA MET A 45 40.12 -63.29 19.19
C MET A 45 39.94 -62.16 18.16
N GLY A 46 40.32 -62.38 16.91
CA GLY A 46 40.11 -61.45 15.81
C GLY A 46 38.63 -61.11 15.56
N LEU A 47 37.73 -62.11 15.60
CA LEU A 47 36.28 -61.87 15.49
C LEU A 47 35.72 -61.04 16.66
N ARG A 48 36.21 -61.27 17.89
CA ARG A 48 35.82 -60.45 19.06
C ARG A 48 36.34 -59.03 18.98
N GLU A 49 37.56 -58.84 18.46
CA GLU A 49 38.12 -57.52 18.20
C GLU A 49 37.34 -56.80 17.09
N GLU A 50 36.94 -57.52 16.04
CA GLU A 50 36.10 -57.00 14.96
C GLU A 50 34.72 -56.59 15.45
N GLU A 51 34.07 -57.39 16.30
CA GLU A 51 32.81 -57.03 16.97
C GLU A 51 32.97 -55.80 17.88
N LYS A 52 34.07 -55.72 18.65
CA LYS A 52 34.36 -54.55 19.49
C LYS A 52 34.60 -53.29 18.66
N LEU A 53 35.32 -53.40 17.54
CA LEU A 53 35.52 -52.30 16.60
C LEU A 53 34.21 -51.89 15.94
N LYS A 54 33.33 -52.85 15.63
CA LYS A 54 32.00 -52.58 15.09
C LYS A 54 31.13 -51.81 16.09
N ILE A 55 31.08 -52.25 17.35
CA ILE A 55 30.38 -51.54 18.42
C ILE A 55 30.98 -50.15 18.65
N SER A 56 32.31 -50.02 18.67
CA SER A 56 33.00 -48.73 18.82
C SER A 56 32.69 -47.78 17.66
N LYS A 57 32.62 -48.30 16.44
CA LYS A 57 32.23 -47.53 15.26
C LYS A 57 30.78 -47.06 15.39
N ASP A 58 29.85 -47.96 15.71
CA ASP A 58 28.43 -47.63 15.83
C ASP A 58 28.18 -46.62 16.97
N LEU A 59 28.95 -46.69 18.06
CA LEU A 59 28.92 -45.69 19.14
C LEU A 59 29.40 -44.31 18.68
N VAL A 60 30.48 -44.27 17.90
CA VAL A 60 30.99 -43.01 17.30
C VAL A 60 29.99 -42.45 16.30
N ASP A 61 29.40 -43.29 15.45
CA ASP A 61 28.38 -42.88 14.48
C ASP A 61 27.15 -42.28 15.20
N LEU A 62 26.68 -42.92 16.28
CA LEU A 62 25.60 -42.40 17.11
C LEU A 62 25.97 -41.07 17.79
N GLN A 63 27.22 -40.92 18.25
CA GLN A 63 27.70 -39.68 18.85
C GLN A 63 27.77 -38.55 17.81
N ILE A 64 28.18 -38.86 16.58
CA ILE A 64 28.18 -37.91 15.46
C ILE A 64 26.74 -37.50 15.12
N GLU A 65 25.82 -38.46 15.02
CA GLU A 65 24.40 -38.17 14.73
C GLU A 65 23.77 -37.32 15.85
N THR A 66 24.07 -37.63 17.11
CA THR A 66 23.62 -36.84 18.27
C THR A 66 24.17 -35.42 18.24
N ASN A 67 25.45 -35.25 17.91
CA ASN A 67 26.05 -33.92 17.76
C ASN A 67 25.44 -33.14 16.59
N LYS A 68 25.22 -33.77 15.44
CA LYS A 68 24.54 -33.14 14.29
C LYS A 68 23.14 -32.67 14.66
N MET A 69 22.38 -33.50 15.37
CA MET A 69 21.05 -33.13 15.84
C MET A 69 21.10 -31.95 16.83
N ARG A 70 22.07 -31.95 17.75
CA ARG A 70 22.31 -30.83 18.67
C ARG A 70 22.63 -29.53 17.93
N GLU A 71 23.54 -29.57 16.96
CA GLU A 71 23.88 -28.41 16.13
C GLU A 71 22.65 -27.88 15.37
N HIS A 72 21.83 -28.76 14.79
CA HIS A 72 20.58 -28.36 14.15
C HIS A 72 19.66 -27.64 15.14
N TYR A 73 19.44 -28.20 16.33
CA TYR A 73 18.62 -27.54 17.35
C TYR A 73 19.19 -26.19 17.79
N GLU A 74 20.51 -26.07 17.97
CA GLU A 74 21.15 -24.81 18.34
C GLU A 74 20.97 -23.73 17.25
N THR A 75 21.10 -24.11 15.97
CA THR A 75 20.89 -23.17 14.86
C THR A 75 19.43 -22.71 14.74
N GLU A 76 18.48 -23.62 14.95
CA GLU A 76 17.05 -23.28 14.99
C GLU A 76 16.73 -22.39 16.19
N ASN A 77 17.28 -22.70 17.36
CA ASN A 77 17.10 -21.88 18.57
C ASN A 77 17.64 -20.46 18.35
N PHE A 78 18.80 -20.32 17.72
CA PHE A 78 19.37 -19.01 17.40
C PHE A 78 18.48 -18.22 16.42
N LYS A 79 17.98 -18.87 15.36
CA LYS A 79 17.05 -18.26 14.41
C LYS A 79 15.75 -17.82 15.10
N LEU A 80 15.16 -18.68 15.93
CA LEU A 80 13.95 -18.39 16.68
C LEU A 80 14.17 -17.23 17.66
N LYS A 81 15.30 -17.21 18.38
CA LYS A 81 15.66 -16.12 19.29
C LYS A 81 15.79 -14.78 18.56
N ASN A 82 16.42 -14.76 17.39
CA ASN A 82 16.52 -13.54 16.59
C ASN A 82 15.15 -13.08 16.08
N MET A 83 14.30 -14.01 15.66
CA MET A 83 12.93 -13.70 15.24
C MET A 83 12.11 -13.16 16.41
N MET A 84 12.21 -13.77 17.59
CA MET A 84 11.56 -13.32 18.83
C MET A 84 12.00 -11.89 19.18
N GLN A 85 13.29 -11.59 19.18
CA GLN A 85 13.81 -10.24 19.42
C GLN A 85 13.32 -9.23 18.38
N SER A 86 13.21 -9.62 17.11
CA SER A 86 12.66 -8.74 16.08
C SER A 86 11.17 -8.47 16.30
N LEU A 87 10.41 -9.48 16.74
CA LEU A 87 8.99 -9.34 17.05
C LEU A 87 8.79 -8.50 18.31
N GLU A 88 9.60 -8.69 19.34
CA GLU A 88 9.58 -7.87 20.57
C GLU A 88 9.83 -6.39 20.26
N LYS A 89 10.84 -6.07 19.45
CA LYS A 89 11.09 -4.69 19.00
C LYS A 89 9.89 -4.11 18.27
N ARG A 90 9.28 -4.90 17.36
CA ARG A 90 8.10 -4.45 16.62
C ARG A 90 6.88 -4.24 17.52
N VAL A 91 6.69 -5.07 18.54
CA VAL A 91 5.63 -4.89 19.54
C VAL A 91 5.87 -3.59 20.32
N GLN A 92 7.09 -3.32 20.77
CA GLN A 92 7.43 -2.07 21.47
C GLN A 92 7.18 -0.83 20.61
N GLU A 93 7.52 -0.88 19.32
CA GLU A 93 7.22 0.21 18.38
C GLU A 93 5.70 0.42 18.20
N LEU A 94 4.92 -0.67 18.15
CA LEU A 94 3.46 -0.60 18.07
C LEU A 94 2.83 -0.08 19.36
N GLU A 95 3.36 -0.43 20.52
CA GLU A 95 2.90 0.11 21.82
C GLU A 95 3.16 1.62 21.90
N LEU A 96 4.34 2.08 21.45
CA LEU A 96 4.67 3.50 21.40
C LEU A 96 3.78 4.26 20.41
N SER A 97 3.51 3.70 19.22
CA SER A 97 2.62 4.35 18.26
C SER A 97 1.17 4.40 18.76
N THR A 98 0.71 3.34 19.42
CA THR A 98 -0.61 3.31 20.07
C THR A 98 -0.73 4.39 21.14
N ALA A 99 0.27 4.52 22.01
CA ALA A 99 0.30 5.54 23.06
C ALA A 99 0.26 6.98 22.50
N ARG A 100 0.96 7.22 21.38
CA ARG A 100 0.93 8.52 20.68
C ARG A 100 -0.46 8.83 20.13
N VAL A 101 -1.06 7.88 19.40
CA VAL A 101 -2.40 8.05 18.83
C VAL A 101 -3.46 8.24 19.91
N THR A 102 -3.36 7.52 21.04
CA THR A 102 -4.26 7.73 22.17
C THR A 102 -4.11 9.11 22.78
N GLY A 103 -2.87 9.62 22.92
CA GLY A 103 -2.64 10.99 23.40
C GLY A 103 -3.20 12.07 22.47
N GLU A 104 -3.03 11.91 21.16
CA GLU A 104 -3.63 12.81 20.16
C GLU A 104 -5.15 12.79 20.22
N ARG A 105 -5.76 11.60 20.29
CA ARG A 105 -7.21 11.43 20.47
C ARG A 105 -7.70 12.18 21.70
N ASP A 106 -7.02 12.03 22.84
CA ASP A 106 -7.41 12.66 24.10
C ASP A 106 -7.33 14.19 24.00
N SER A 107 -6.26 14.71 23.40
CA SER A 107 -6.10 16.16 23.17
C SER A 107 -7.19 16.75 22.26
N LEU A 108 -7.60 16.00 21.22
CA LEU A 108 -8.69 16.41 20.32
C LEU A 108 -10.04 16.34 21.04
N GLN A 109 -10.24 15.34 21.89
CA GLN A 109 -11.44 15.19 22.69
C GLN A 109 -11.60 16.35 23.69
N GLU A 110 -10.52 16.75 24.37
CA GLU A 110 -10.52 17.92 25.25
C GLU A 110 -10.84 19.21 24.48
N ARG A 111 -10.20 19.42 23.32
CA ARG A 111 -10.47 20.59 22.48
C ARG A 111 -11.92 20.64 21.99
N LEU A 112 -12.48 19.49 21.63
CA LEU A 112 -13.88 19.37 21.24
C LEU A 112 -14.81 19.71 22.42
N GLN A 113 -14.52 19.23 23.62
CA GLN A 113 -15.29 19.56 24.82
C GLN A 113 -15.28 21.07 25.12
N VAL A 114 -14.15 21.74 24.95
CA VAL A 114 -14.03 23.21 25.10
C VAL A 114 -14.85 23.95 24.03
N LEU A 115 -14.85 23.47 22.79
CA LEU A 115 -15.67 24.05 21.72
C LEU A 115 -17.18 23.84 21.98
N GLU A 116 -17.57 22.68 22.52
CA GLU A 116 -18.95 22.42 22.89
C GLU A 116 -19.41 23.31 24.04
N SER A 117 -18.58 23.55 25.07
CA SER A 117 -18.93 24.46 26.17
C SER A 117 -19.07 25.90 25.69
N SER A 118 -18.12 26.40 24.89
CA SER A 118 -18.21 27.75 24.31
C SER A 118 -19.43 27.94 23.40
N LYS A 119 -19.82 26.91 22.63
CA LYS A 119 -21.07 26.92 21.86
C LYS A 119 -22.30 27.02 22.78
N GLN A 120 -22.30 26.30 23.90
CA GLN A 120 -23.40 26.35 24.87
C GLN A 120 -23.49 27.74 25.53
N GLU A 121 -22.35 28.33 25.90
CA GLU A 121 -22.26 29.69 26.43
C GLU A 121 -22.80 30.71 25.43
N LEU A 122 -22.37 30.65 24.17
CA LEU A 122 -22.86 31.56 23.12
C LEU A 122 -24.37 31.40 22.88
N ALA A 123 -24.91 30.18 22.96
CA ALA A 123 -26.34 29.94 22.87
C ALA A 123 -27.11 30.58 24.04
N GLN A 124 -26.56 30.50 25.27
CA GLN A 124 -27.14 31.16 26.44
C GLN A 124 -27.10 32.69 26.27
N GLU A 125 -25.98 33.26 25.83
CA GLU A 125 -25.85 34.68 25.53
C GLU A 125 -26.87 35.13 24.48
N PHE A 126 -27.08 34.35 23.42
CA PHE A 126 -28.09 34.65 22.41
C PHE A 126 -29.51 34.67 22.97
N ILE A 127 -29.84 33.72 23.86
CA ILE A 127 -31.15 33.68 24.54
C ILE A 127 -31.34 34.94 25.40
N ILE A 128 -30.32 35.33 26.19
CA ILE A 128 -30.36 36.53 27.01
C ILE A 128 -30.54 37.77 26.13
N LEU A 129 -29.73 37.90 25.07
CA LEU A 129 -29.80 39.02 24.14
C LEU A 129 -31.18 39.13 23.47
N LYS A 130 -31.74 38.01 23.00
CA LYS A 130 -33.09 37.96 22.45
C LYS A 130 -34.14 38.40 23.46
N SER A 131 -34.01 37.98 24.71
CA SER A 131 -34.93 38.41 25.78
C SER A 131 -34.86 39.91 26.06
N ASN A 132 -33.65 40.49 26.02
CA ASN A 132 -33.43 41.93 26.18
C ASN A 132 -34.05 42.73 25.02
N TYR A 133 -33.85 42.30 23.78
CA TYR A 133 -34.49 42.95 22.62
C TYR A 133 -36.02 42.88 22.69
N LEU A 134 -36.59 41.76 23.13
CA LEU A 134 -38.03 41.64 23.32
C LEU A 134 -38.53 42.55 24.45
N ALA A 135 -37.76 42.76 25.52
CA ALA A 135 -38.11 43.71 26.57
C ALA A 135 -38.08 45.17 26.06
N LEU A 136 -36.99 45.55 25.37
CA LEU A 136 -36.86 46.87 24.78
C LEU A 136 -37.97 47.17 23.75
N GLY A 137 -38.38 46.17 22.96
CA GLY A 137 -39.51 46.30 22.05
C GLY A 137 -40.82 46.62 22.77
N ARG A 138 -41.07 45.96 23.92
CA ARG A 138 -42.26 46.26 24.76
C ARG A 138 -42.19 47.67 25.35
N GLU A 139 -41.02 48.13 25.78
CA GLU A 139 -40.84 49.50 26.30
C GLU A 139 -41.08 50.54 25.20
N LEU A 140 -40.58 50.29 23.98
CA LEU A 140 -40.83 51.16 22.83
C LEU A 140 -42.32 51.22 22.50
N GLU A 141 -43.03 50.09 22.47
CA GLU A 141 -44.48 50.06 22.28
C GLU A 141 -45.21 50.86 23.35
N GLN A 142 -44.80 50.76 24.62
CA GLN A 142 -45.38 51.56 25.70
C GLN A 142 -45.16 53.06 25.51
N GLU A 143 -43.97 53.50 25.09
CA GLU A 143 -43.70 54.91 24.78
C GLU A 143 -44.47 55.41 23.55
N VAL A 144 -44.67 54.56 22.54
CA VAL A 144 -45.54 54.88 21.40
C VAL A 144 -46.97 55.10 21.87
N MET A 145 -47.52 54.20 22.69
CA MET A 145 -48.86 54.35 23.25
C MET A 145 -49.01 55.65 24.06
N LYS A 146 -48.03 55.98 24.92
CA LYS A 146 -48.02 57.25 25.67
C LYS A 146 -47.96 58.48 24.77
N ASN A 147 -47.15 58.44 23.71
CA ASN A 147 -47.07 59.55 22.75
C ASN A 147 -48.37 59.71 21.96
N GLU A 148 -49.04 58.61 21.60
CA GLU A 148 -50.36 58.64 20.98
C GLU A 148 -51.41 59.24 21.92
N GLU A 149 -51.42 58.85 23.20
CA GLU A 149 -52.27 59.44 24.24
C GLU A 149 -52.01 60.95 24.36
N LEU A 150 -50.75 61.37 24.49
CA LEU A 150 -50.37 62.79 24.56
C LEU A 150 -50.81 63.56 23.31
N THR A 151 -50.69 62.95 22.13
CA THR A 151 -51.14 63.54 20.86
C THR A 151 -52.66 63.72 20.85
N GLN A 152 -53.41 62.76 21.37
CA GLN A 152 -54.87 62.85 21.53
C GLN A 152 -55.27 63.93 22.55
N GLU A 153 -54.55 64.07 23.66
CA GLU A 153 -54.76 65.14 24.63
C GLU A 153 -54.52 66.51 24.01
N LEU A 154 -53.40 66.70 23.29
CA LEU A 154 -53.10 67.95 22.58
C LEU A 154 -54.16 68.29 21.54
N LEU A 155 -54.66 67.29 20.79
CA LEU A 155 -55.78 67.46 19.86
C LEU A 155 -57.09 67.84 20.58
N SER A 156 -57.31 67.32 21.77
CA SER A 156 -58.50 67.63 22.58
C SER A 156 -58.44 69.05 23.14
N LEU A 157 -57.27 69.48 23.63
CA LEU A 157 -57.01 70.86 24.06
C LEU A 157 -57.12 71.86 22.89
N ALA A 158 -56.63 71.51 21.70
CA ALA A 158 -56.80 72.32 20.50
C ALA A 158 -58.28 72.46 20.09
N LYS A 159 -59.08 71.41 20.29
CA LYS A 159 -60.54 71.45 20.07
C LYS A 159 -61.25 72.29 21.12
N GLU A 160 -60.86 72.23 22.40
CA GLU A 160 -61.39 73.10 23.47
C GLU A 160 -61.03 74.58 23.27
N SER A 161 -59.85 74.87 22.68
CA SER A 161 -59.45 76.22 22.25
C SER A 161 -60.28 76.76 21.07
N THR A 162 -61.09 75.92 20.42
CA THR A 162 -61.88 76.29 19.23
C THR A 162 -63.35 76.45 19.59
N HIS A 163 -63.68 77.49 20.36
CA HIS A 163 -65.06 78.01 20.51
C HIS A 163 -65.16 79.47 20.03
N PRO A 164 -66.29 79.89 19.44
CA PRO A 164 -66.40 81.09 18.60
C PRO A 164 -66.47 82.39 19.41
N PRO A 165 -65.95 83.53 18.91
CA PRO A 165 -66.04 84.81 19.61
C PRO A 165 -67.43 85.44 19.44
N GLY A 166 -68.23 85.43 20.51
CA GLY A 166 -69.51 86.12 20.63
C GLY A 166 -69.44 87.35 21.55
N LEU A 167 -69.27 88.52 20.93
CA LEU A 167 -69.72 89.89 21.27
C LEU A 167 -70.22 90.23 22.69
N ALA A 168 -69.54 91.19 23.36
CA ALA A 168 -70.07 92.48 23.88
C ALA A 168 -69.05 93.14 24.83
N HIS A 169 -68.28 94.14 24.37
CA HIS A 169 -68.49 95.58 24.62
C HIS A 169 -68.01 96.13 25.98
N GLN A 170 -66.84 96.81 26.01
CA GLN A 170 -66.66 98.26 26.23
C GLN A 170 -65.25 98.61 26.76
N SER A 171 -64.42 99.24 25.92
CA SER A 171 -63.66 100.50 26.18
C SER A 171 -62.45 100.64 25.24
N SER A 172 -62.48 101.66 24.40
CA SER A 172 -61.44 102.16 23.47
C SER A 172 -60.17 102.69 24.20
N PRO A 173 -59.08 103.17 23.53
CA PRO A 173 -58.85 103.33 22.07
C PRO A 173 -57.44 102.93 21.51
N GLU A 174 -57.38 102.92 20.17
CA GLU A 174 -56.30 103.46 19.29
C GLU A 174 -55.18 102.59 18.67
N LEU A 175 -55.10 102.73 17.32
CA LEU A 175 -54.02 102.46 16.34
C LEU A 175 -53.75 100.99 15.95
N GLY A 176 -53.96 100.52 14.72
CA GLY A 176 -54.45 101.11 13.48
C GLY A 176 -54.23 100.16 12.29
N ARG A 177 -55.24 100.06 11.40
CA ARG A 177 -55.22 99.72 9.94
C ARG A 177 -54.52 98.40 9.51
N ALA A 178 -55.07 97.56 8.62
CA ALA A 178 -56.28 97.52 7.79
C ALA A 178 -56.40 96.05 7.29
N ALA A 179 -57.58 95.42 7.31
CA ALA A 179 -58.46 95.21 6.13
C ALA A 179 -57.69 95.00 4.79
N GLY A 180 -57.85 93.94 4.01
CA GLY A 180 -58.77 92.82 4.04
C GLY A 180 -58.50 91.90 2.84
N GLN A 181 -59.12 90.72 2.88
CA GLN A 181 -59.46 89.85 1.76
C GLN A 181 -60.05 90.62 0.54
N PRO A 182 -60.36 89.97 -0.60
CA PRO A 182 -59.72 88.84 -1.32
C PRO A 182 -59.77 89.04 -2.86
N HIS A 183 -59.47 87.98 -3.64
CA HIS A 183 -60.07 87.60 -4.93
C HIS A 183 -59.10 87.29 -6.11
N SER A 184 -59.53 86.26 -6.84
CA SER A 184 -58.92 85.59 -7.97
C SER A 184 -58.55 86.48 -9.16
N ALA A 185 -57.60 85.93 -9.92
CA ALA A 185 -57.14 86.31 -11.24
C ALA A 185 -58.23 86.69 -12.25
N GLN A 186 -58.04 87.84 -12.92
CA GLN A 186 -57.97 87.97 -14.39
C GLN A 186 -57.89 89.46 -14.77
N MET A 187 -56.82 89.88 -15.45
CA MET A 187 -56.82 90.71 -16.67
C MET A 187 -55.38 91.12 -16.98
N GLY A 188 -54.99 90.93 -18.24
CA GLY A 188 -53.70 91.35 -18.74
C GLY A 188 -53.55 92.87 -18.81
N LYS A 189 -52.29 93.30 -18.74
CA LYS A 189 -51.67 94.40 -19.50
C LYS A 189 -50.16 94.34 -19.24
N GLN A 190 -49.37 94.21 -20.31
CA GLN A 190 -47.95 94.57 -20.34
C GLN A 190 -47.79 96.10 -20.18
N PRO A 191 -46.57 96.66 -20.28
CA PRO A 191 -45.36 96.41 -19.49
C PRO A 191 -44.84 97.76 -18.94
N GLU A 192 -44.18 97.81 -17.78
CA GLU A 192 -43.38 99.00 -17.48
C GLU A 192 -42.19 98.63 -16.61
N ASP A 193 -41.02 98.77 -17.22
CA ASP A 193 -39.71 98.56 -16.65
C ASP A 193 -39.49 99.46 -15.43
N ALA A 194 -39.19 98.82 -14.31
CA ALA A 194 -38.37 99.40 -13.25
C ALA A 194 -37.38 98.32 -12.79
N ALA A 195 -36.32 98.20 -13.60
CA ALA A 195 -35.03 97.60 -13.31
C ALA A 195 -34.86 97.00 -11.90
N ALA A 196 -35.11 95.69 -11.77
CA ALA A 196 -34.24 94.88 -10.93
C ALA A 196 -32.83 95.02 -11.53
N SER A 197 -31.86 95.44 -10.73
CA SER A 197 -30.55 95.82 -11.25
C SER A 197 -29.97 94.66 -12.07
N ALA A 198 -29.37 94.96 -13.22
CA ALA A 198 -28.67 93.95 -14.02
C ALA A 198 -27.64 93.17 -13.17
N HIS A 199 -27.21 93.73 -12.04
CA HIS A 199 -26.35 93.08 -11.07
C HIS A 199 -27.03 91.96 -10.26
N GLU A 200 -28.29 92.12 -9.84
CA GLU A 200 -29.06 91.08 -9.14
C GLU A 200 -29.48 89.95 -10.09
N GLN A 201 -29.82 90.26 -11.35
CA GLN A 201 -30.07 89.23 -12.38
C GLN A 201 -28.79 88.49 -12.75
N GLN A 202 -27.65 89.18 -12.81
CA GLN A 202 -26.34 88.58 -13.07
C GLN A 202 -25.83 87.75 -11.89
N GLU A 203 -26.10 88.14 -10.63
CA GLU A 203 -25.83 87.31 -9.45
C GLU A 203 -26.73 86.08 -9.38
N LEU A 204 -28.03 86.24 -9.68
CA LEU A 204 -28.96 85.11 -9.76
C LEU A 204 -28.61 84.16 -10.91
N GLU A 205 -28.26 84.66 -12.09
CA GLU A 205 -27.73 83.85 -13.20
C GLU A 205 -26.42 83.17 -12.84
N ARG A 206 -25.50 83.86 -12.18
CA ARG A 206 -24.22 83.27 -11.73
C ARG A 206 -24.43 82.18 -10.69
N ASN A 207 -25.42 82.32 -9.81
CA ASN A 207 -25.78 81.32 -8.81
C ASN A 207 -26.62 80.16 -9.41
N LEU A 208 -27.50 80.43 -10.38
CA LEU A 208 -28.29 79.40 -11.09
C LEU A 208 -27.43 78.58 -12.07
N LEU A 209 -26.58 79.23 -12.86
CA LEU A 209 -25.64 78.57 -13.79
C LEU A 209 -24.47 77.92 -13.05
N GLY A 210 -23.96 78.54 -11.98
CA GLY A 210 -22.92 77.95 -11.14
C GLY A 210 -23.36 76.66 -10.43
N ASN A 211 -24.64 76.57 -10.04
CA ASN A 211 -25.22 75.36 -9.47
C ASN A 211 -25.56 74.29 -10.51
N GLN A 212 -25.77 74.67 -11.77
CA GLN A 212 -26.07 73.73 -12.86
C GLN A 212 -24.92 72.75 -13.09
N ASP A 213 -23.68 73.22 -13.05
CA ASP A 213 -22.51 72.37 -13.20
C ASP A 213 -22.26 71.49 -11.97
N HIS A 214 -22.58 71.99 -10.77
CA HIS A 214 -22.54 71.18 -9.55
C HIS A 214 -23.55 70.02 -9.60
N ILE A 215 -24.80 70.27 -10.03
CA ILE A 215 -25.84 69.25 -10.19
C ILE A 215 -25.44 68.22 -11.27
N LYS A 216 -24.82 68.66 -12.39
CA LYS A 216 -24.28 67.75 -13.41
C LYS A 216 -23.22 66.82 -12.82
N VAL A 217 -22.28 67.36 -12.05
CA VAL A 217 -21.22 66.58 -11.39
C VAL A 217 -21.80 65.57 -10.41
N GLU A 218 -22.77 65.96 -9.58
CA GLU A 218 -23.44 65.03 -8.65
C GLU A 218 -24.25 63.95 -9.39
N LEU A 219 -24.94 64.29 -10.50
CA LEU A 219 -25.61 63.31 -11.35
C LEU A 219 -24.62 62.34 -12.01
N GLU A 220 -23.46 62.80 -12.45
CA GLU A 220 -22.41 61.93 -12.97
C GLU A 220 -21.82 61.01 -11.90
N LYS A 221 -21.63 61.50 -10.67
CA LYS A 221 -21.21 60.67 -9.54
C LYS A 221 -22.25 59.60 -9.22
N LEU A 222 -23.53 59.96 -9.19
CA LEU A 222 -24.62 59.00 -8.97
C LEU A 222 -24.69 57.95 -10.08
N LYS A 223 -24.54 58.35 -11.35
CA LYS A 223 -24.46 57.41 -12.48
C LYS A 223 -23.28 56.46 -12.34
N LYS A 224 -22.08 56.96 -12.05
CA LYS A 224 -20.89 56.13 -11.82
C LYS A 224 -21.09 55.15 -10.68
N ALA A 225 -21.67 55.60 -9.56
CA ALA A 225 -21.99 54.73 -8.44
C ALA A 225 -23.01 53.64 -8.82
N GLN A 226 -24.03 53.97 -9.61
CA GLN A 226 -24.99 52.99 -10.13
C GLN A 226 -24.34 51.99 -11.09
N ASP A 227 -23.49 52.46 -12.00
CA ASP A 227 -22.73 51.61 -12.94
C ASP A 227 -21.78 50.66 -12.18
N GLU A 228 -21.11 51.14 -11.12
CA GLU A 228 -20.27 50.31 -10.26
C GLU A 228 -21.08 49.26 -9.50
N GLN A 229 -22.27 49.61 -8.99
CA GLN A 229 -23.17 48.63 -8.35
C GLN A 229 -23.67 47.59 -9.37
N GLN A 230 -24.02 48.02 -10.57
CA GLN A 230 -24.43 47.14 -11.66
C GLN A 230 -23.30 46.16 -12.04
N GLN A 231 -22.07 46.66 -12.19
CA GLN A 231 -20.89 45.82 -12.45
C GLN A 231 -20.65 44.81 -11.33
N LYS A 232 -20.74 45.22 -10.06
CA LYS A 232 -20.60 44.31 -8.91
C LYS A 232 -21.65 43.20 -8.91
N LEU A 233 -22.90 43.53 -9.27
CA LEU A 233 -23.96 42.54 -9.39
C LEU A 233 -23.72 41.57 -10.56
N GLU A 234 -23.29 42.07 -11.71
CA GLU A 234 -22.92 41.26 -12.87
C GLU A 234 -21.76 40.31 -12.55
N GLU A 235 -20.70 40.81 -11.89
CA GLU A 235 -19.59 40.00 -11.40
C GLU A 235 -20.05 38.92 -10.42
N ARG A 236 -20.98 39.25 -9.51
CA ARG A 236 -21.52 38.28 -8.55
C ARG A 236 -22.35 37.21 -9.25
N VAL A 237 -23.17 37.58 -10.24
CA VAL A 237 -23.93 36.62 -11.06
C VAL A 237 -23.00 35.70 -11.85
N LEU A 238 -21.93 36.24 -12.43
CA LEU A 238 -20.92 35.45 -13.13
C LEU A 238 -20.18 34.49 -12.18
N ALA A 239 -19.81 34.95 -10.98
CA ALA A 239 -19.19 34.12 -9.96
C ALA A 239 -20.11 32.96 -9.52
N LEU A 240 -21.37 33.27 -9.19
CA LEU A 240 -22.37 32.26 -8.85
C LEU A 240 -22.65 31.29 -10.02
N GLY A 241 -22.60 31.76 -11.26
CA GLY A 241 -22.73 30.92 -12.45
C GLY A 241 -21.58 29.92 -12.60
N LYS A 242 -20.33 30.34 -12.31
CA LYS A 242 -19.16 29.45 -12.29
C LYS A 242 -19.25 28.43 -11.15
N GLU A 243 -19.55 28.88 -9.93
CA GLU A 243 -19.75 28.00 -8.77
C GLU A 243 -20.84 26.94 -9.04
N LEU A 244 -21.97 27.33 -9.65
CA LEU A 244 -23.03 26.40 -10.01
C LEU A 244 -22.59 25.39 -11.07
N GLN A 245 -21.79 25.81 -12.05
CA GLN A 245 -21.28 24.91 -13.08
C GLN A 245 -20.25 23.92 -12.52
N GLU A 246 -19.38 24.37 -11.62
CA GLU A 246 -18.44 23.52 -10.88
C GLU A 246 -19.17 22.52 -9.98
N ALA A 247 -20.20 22.97 -9.24
CA ALA A 247 -21.05 22.10 -8.44
C ALA A 247 -21.75 21.03 -9.30
N LYS A 248 -22.28 21.40 -10.48
CA LYS A 248 -22.84 20.42 -11.43
C LYS A 248 -21.78 19.45 -11.95
N GLY A 249 -20.56 19.91 -12.18
CA GLY A 249 -19.41 19.09 -12.57
C GLY A 249 -19.06 18.05 -11.50
N THR A 250 -18.95 18.47 -10.24
CA THR A 250 -18.65 17.57 -9.12
C THR A 250 -19.77 16.56 -8.89
N VAL A 251 -21.04 16.95 -9.00
CA VAL A 251 -22.19 16.03 -8.94
C VAL A 251 -22.12 14.99 -10.05
N ARG A 252 -21.86 15.39 -11.31
CA ARG A 252 -21.72 14.43 -12.42
C ARG A 252 -20.54 13.48 -12.22
N ALA A 253 -19.40 13.98 -11.75
CA ALA A 253 -18.24 13.15 -11.44
C ALA A 253 -18.50 12.18 -10.28
N SER A 254 -19.29 12.58 -9.27
CA SER A 254 -19.73 11.68 -8.21
C SER A 254 -20.69 10.61 -8.73
N GLN A 255 -21.62 10.97 -9.62
CA GLN A 255 -22.55 10.04 -10.26
C GLN A 255 -21.82 9.01 -11.13
N GLN A 256 -20.83 9.44 -11.92
CA GLN A 256 -20.00 8.55 -12.72
C GLN A 256 -19.23 7.55 -11.85
N ARG A 257 -18.59 8.03 -10.77
CA ARG A 257 -17.91 7.16 -9.79
C ARG A 257 -18.87 6.15 -9.15
N MET A 258 -20.09 6.56 -8.81
CA MET A 258 -21.12 5.65 -8.28
C MET A 258 -21.48 4.55 -9.29
N VAL A 259 -21.64 4.90 -10.57
CA VAL A 259 -21.93 3.94 -11.65
C VAL A 259 -20.75 2.98 -11.84
N GLU A 260 -19.51 3.48 -11.88
CA GLU A 260 -18.30 2.66 -11.97
C GLU A 260 -18.19 1.68 -10.80
N GLN A 261 -18.40 2.15 -9.57
CA GLN A 261 -18.40 1.31 -8.38
C GLN A 261 -19.50 0.25 -8.43
N SER A 262 -20.70 0.60 -8.88
CA SER A 262 -21.80 -0.36 -9.04
C SER A 262 -21.49 -1.45 -10.08
N ALA A 263 -20.82 -1.08 -11.18
CA ALA A 263 -20.38 -2.03 -12.20
C ALA A 263 -19.30 -2.98 -11.67
N VAL A 264 -18.32 -2.45 -10.94
CA VAL A 264 -17.28 -3.28 -10.28
C VAL A 264 -17.94 -4.24 -9.28
N LEU A 265 -18.87 -3.75 -8.45
CA LEU A 265 -19.58 -4.60 -7.49
C LEU A 265 -20.33 -5.74 -8.19
N LEU A 266 -21.08 -5.46 -9.25
CA LEU A 266 -21.78 -6.48 -10.04
C LEU A 266 -20.82 -7.52 -10.64
N THR A 267 -19.69 -7.09 -11.21
CA THR A 267 -18.70 -8.02 -11.75
C THR A 267 -18.07 -8.89 -10.66
N SER A 268 -17.79 -8.33 -9.47
CA SER A 268 -17.28 -9.07 -8.33
C SER A 268 -18.31 -10.08 -7.78
N GLN A 269 -19.59 -9.71 -7.76
CA GLN A 269 -20.68 -10.59 -7.35
C GLN A 269 -20.83 -11.77 -8.32
N GLY A 270 -20.73 -11.52 -9.63
CA GLY A 270 -20.72 -12.57 -10.64
C GLY A 270 -19.53 -13.53 -10.50
N GLN A 271 -18.34 -12.99 -10.18
CA GLN A 271 -17.16 -13.82 -9.89
C GLN A 271 -17.36 -14.67 -8.63
N LEU A 272 -17.94 -14.11 -7.56
CA LEU A 272 -18.24 -14.83 -6.34
C LEU A 272 -19.20 -16.00 -6.61
N GLN A 273 -20.29 -15.77 -7.34
CA GLN A 273 -21.22 -16.83 -7.74
C GLN A 273 -20.55 -17.89 -8.62
N GLY A 274 -19.66 -17.49 -9.52
CA GLY A 274 -18.85 -18.42 -10.32
C GLY A 274 -17.96 -19.31 -9.44
N LEU A 275 -17.29 -18.72 -8.45
CA LEU A 275 -16.45 -19.46 -7.50
C LEU A 275 -17.28 -20.37 -6.58
N GLU A 276 -18.49 -19.96 -6.17
CA GLU A 276 -19.42 -20.80 -5.40
C GLU A 276 -19.89 -22.01 -6.19
N ALA A 277 -20.20 -21.83 -7.48
CA ALA A 277 -20.55 -22.93 -8.37
C ALA A 277 -19.37 -23.88 -8.59
N GLU A 278 -18.16 -23.35 -8.78
CA GLU A 278 -16.93 -24.16 -8.87
C GLU A 278 -16.64 -24.91 -7.57
N ASN A 279 -16.82 -24.28 -6.40
CA ASN A 279 -16.67 -24.94 -5.10
C ASN A 279 -17.66 -26.10 -4.96
N SER A 280 -18.92 -25.87 -5.30
CA SER A 280 -19.96 -26.92 -5.32
C SER A 280 -19.58 -28.07 -6.27
N ARG A 281 -19.06 -27.76 -7.47
CA ARG A 281 -18.57 -28.75 -8.43
C ARG A 281 -17.40 -29.57 -7.88
N LEU A 282 -16.44 -28.91 -7.25
CA LEU A 282 -15.27 -29.57 -6.64
C LEU A 282 -15.67 -30.44 -5.45
N GLN A 283 -16.64 -30.00 -4.65
CA GLN A 283 -17.20 -30.80 -3.55
C GLN A 283 -17.87 -32.08 -4.08
N LEU A 284 -18.64 -31.99 -5.17
CA LEU A 284 -19.21 -33.17 -5.83
C LEU A 284 -18.10 -34.10 -6.34
N ARG A 285 -17.07 -33.55 -6.99
CA ARG A 285 -15.94 -34.36 -7.48
C ARG A 285 -15.19 -35.07 -6.36
N LEU A 286 -15.05 -34.44 -5.20
CA LEU A 286 -14.47 -35.08 -4.01
C LEU A 286 -15.35 -36.22 -3.49
N LYS A 287 -16.68 -36.06 -3.50
CA LYS A 287 -17.61 -37.13 -3.12
C LYS A 287 -17.51 -38.33 -4.06
N GLU A 288 -17.53 -38.09 -5.37
CA GLU A 288 -17.35 -39.13 -6.40
C GLU A 288 -16.03 -39.89 -6.19
N LEU A 289 -14.93 -39.16 -6.01
CA LEU A 289 -13.62 -39.79 -5.83
C LEU A 289 -13.56 -40.61 -4.51
N ASN A 290 -14.19 -40.12 -3.44
CA ASN A 290 -14.30 -40.88 -2.19
C ASN A 290 -15.14 -42.16 -2.35
N GLU A 291 -16.22 -42.11 -3.14
CA GLU A 291 -17.00 -43.29 -3.48
C GLU A 291 -16.21 -44.28 -4.34
N GLU A 292 -15.44 -43.78 -5.32
CA GLU A 292 -14.49 -44.60 -6.09
C GLU A 292 -13.45 -45.28 -5.19
N TYR A 293 -12.93 -44.57 -4.17
CA TYR A 293 -12.01 -45.16 -3.19
C TYR A 293 -12.68 -46.24 -2.36
N ARG A 294 -13.88 -45.98 -1.82
CA ARG A 294 -14.64 -46.98 -1.03
C ARG A 294 -14.99 -48.21 -1.86
N THR A 295 -15.39 -48.04 -3.11
CA THR A 295 -15.72 -49.16 -4.00
C THR A 295 -14.49 -49.97 -4.40
N ARG A 296 -13.34 -49.34 -4.65
CA ARG A 296 -12.05 -50.03 -4.87
C ARG A 296 -11.65 -50.84 -3.64
N LEU A 297 -11.67 -50.23 -2.46
CA LEU A 297 -11.35 -50.89 -1.19
C LEU A 297 -12.29 -52.08 -0.90
N GLY A 298 -13.58 -51.91 -1.17
CA GLY A 298 -14.58 -52.97 -1.07
C GLY A 298 -14.35 -54.11 -2.07
N ARG A 299 -13.89 -53.81 -3.30
CA ARG A 299 -13.47 -54.86 -4.25
C ARG A 299 -12.27 -55.63 -3.73
N HIS A 300 -11.25 -54.93 -3.23
CA HIS A 300 -10.09 -55.58 -2.62
C HIS A 300 -10.50 -56.50 -1.46
N LEU A 301 -11.35 -56.05 -0.54
CA LEU A 301 -11.84 -56.89 0.57
C LEU A 301 -12.63 -58.12 0.09
N ARG A 302 -13.49 -57.96 -0.93
CA ARG A 302 -14.23 -59.09 -1.53
C ARG A 302 -13.31 -60.09 -2.21
N ASP A 303 -12.32 -59.62 -2.96
CA ASP A 303 -11.35 -60.47 -3.64
C ASP A 303 -10.49 -61.24 -2.61
N LEU A 304 -10.14 -60.61 -1.49
CA LEU A 304 -9.46 -61.26 -0.36
C LEU A 304 -10.33 -62.34 0.28
N ALA A 305 -11.61 -62.06 0.55
CA ALA A 305 -12.56 -63.02 1.10
C ALA A 305 -12.75 -64.22 0.16
N ASN A 306 -13.01 -63.96 -1.12
CA ASN A 306 -13.16 -65.00 -2.15
C ASN A 306 -11.88 -65.85 -2.29
N TYR A 307 -10.70 -65.26 -2.17
CA TYR A 307 -9.43 -65.99 -2.16
C TYR A 307 -9.27 -66.87 -0.91
N MET A 308 -9.67 -66.39 0.26
CA MET A 308 -9.64 -67.16 1.51
C MET A 308 -10.65 -68.31 1.50
N ASP A 309 -11.84 -68.09 0.94
CA ASP A 309 -12.89 -69.11 0.78
C ASP A 309 -12.53 -70.16 -0.28
N SER A 310 -11.75 -69.79 -1.31
CA SER A 310 -11.28 -70.70 -2.36
C SER A 310 -10.03 -71.51 -1.98
N LYS A 311 -9.49 -71.34 -0.76
CA LYS A 311 -8.61 -72.34 -0.15
C LYS A 311 -9.46 -73.46 0.46
N PRO A 312 -9.58 -74.66 -0.15
CA PRO A 312 -10.21 -75.77 0.54
C PRO A 312 -9.39 -76.14 1.77
N SER A 313 -10.07 -76.35 2.91
CA SER A 313 -9.47 -76.98 4.09
C SER A 313 -8.79 -78.27 3.68
N SER A 314 -7.50 -78.40 3.99
CA SER A 314 -6.70 -79.58 3.66
C SER A 314 -7.35 -80.88 4.14
N ILE A 315 -7.61 -81.79 3.18
CA ILE A 315 -7.45 -83.22 3.41
C ILE A 315 -5.93 -83.48 3.50
N PRO A 316 -5.43 -84.18 4.54
CA PRO A 316 -3.99 -84.33 4.74
C PRO A 316 -3.45 -85.43 3.82
N GLY A 317 -2.71 -85.06 2.78
CA GLY A 317 -1.94 -86.02 1.99
C GLY A 317 -1.36 -85.46 0.69
N ARG A 318 -0.03 -85.48 0.60
CA ARG A 318 0.83 -85.20 -0.59
C ARG A 318 0.99 -83.74 -1.05
N SER A 319 2.05 -83.16 -0.49
CA SER A 319 3.09 -82.36 -1.16
C SER A 319 2.92 -82.05 -2.67
N LYS A 320 2.37 -80.87 -2.97
CA LYS A 320 2.80 -79.99 -4.08
C LYS A 320 2.80 -78.53 -3.61
N ALA A 321 3.93 -77.85 -3.79
CA ALA A 321 4.15 -76.45 -3.41
C ALA A 321 3.42 -75.47 -4.38
N PRO A 322 3.51 -74.14 -4.16
CA PRO A 322 2.51 -73.30 -3.54
C PRO A 322 1.73 -72.48 -4.60
N ALA A 323 0.87 -73.13 -5.40
CA ALA A 323 0.05 -72.42 -6.39
C ALA A 323 -0.82 -71.31 -5.77
N GLY A 324 -1.22 -71.46 -4.51
CA GLY A 324 -1.98 -70.44 -3.77
C GLY A 324 -1.15 -69.20 -3.38
N GLN A 325 0.17 -69.32 -3.14
CA GLN A 325 0.99 -68.20 -2.67
C GLN A 325 1.22 -67.14 -3.76
N GLY A 326 1.28 -67.56 -5.03
CA GLY A 326 1.36 -66.66 -6.18
C GLY A 326 0.09 -65.82 -6.39
N ALA A 327 -1.10 -66.39 -6.15
CA ALA A 327 -2.37 -65.67 -6.29
C ALA A 327 -2.55 -64.58 -5.20
N MET A 328 -2.20 -64.87 -3.95
CA MET A 328 -2.17 -63.85 -2.88
C MET A 328 -1.16 -62.75 -3.20
N ARG A 329 0.04 -63.13 -3.67
CA ARG A 329 1.07 -62.17 -4.08
C ARG A 329 0.56 -61.26 -5.21
N ASN A 330 -0.09 -61.82 -6.23
CA ASN A 330 -0.66 -61.04 -7.33
C ASN A 330 -1.79 -60.11 -6.86
N PHE A 331 -2.63 -60.54 -5.92
CA PHE A 331 -3.68 -59.72 -5.33
C PHE A 331 -3.11 -58.53 -4.55
N VAL A 332 -2.14 -58.77 -3.67
CA VAL A 332 -1.43 -57.72 -2.93
C VAL A 332 -0.68 -56.79 -3.89
N ASP A 333 -0.03 -57.33 -4.92
CA ASP A 333 0.65 -56.54 -5.97
C ASP A 333 -0.33 -55.64 -6.74
N ASN A 334 -1.56 -56.11 -6.98
CA ASN A 334 -2.62 -55.31 -7.61
C ASN A 334 -3.12 -54.19 -6.68
N ILE A 335 -3.37 -54.45 -5.40
CA ILE A 335 -3.72 -53.40 -4.41
C ILE A 335 -2.62 -52.36 -4.33
N LEU A 336 -1.36 -52.78 -4.20
CA LEU A 336 -0.22 -51.87 -4.12
C LEU A 336 -0.05 -51.06 -5.42
N ARG A 337 -0.43 -51.59 -6.58
CA ARG A 337 -0.42 -50.86 -7.86
C ARG A 337 -1.52 -49.80 -7.89
N ASP A 338 -2.74 -50.13 -7.46
CA ASP A 338 -3.87 -49.21 -7.41
C ASP A 338 -3.66 -48.08 -6.40
N ILE A 339 -3.12 -48.39 -5.22
CA ILE A 339 -2.74 -47.40 -4.21
C ILE A 339 -1.66 -46.46 -4.77
N ARG A 340 -0.61 -47.00 -5.40
CA ARG A 340 0.44 -46.19 -6.04
C ARG A 340 -0.12 -45.29 -7.15
N ALA A 341 -1.02 -45.78 -8.00
CA ALA A 341 -1.65 -44.99 -9.06
C ALA A 341 -2.54 -43.88 -8.50
N SER A 342 -3.29 -44.17 -7.44
CA SER A 342 -4.09 -43.19 -6.71
C SER A 342 -3.24 -42.05 -6.14
N TYR A 343 -2.16 -42.39 -5.41
CA TYR A 343 -1.28 -41.38 -4.83
C TYR A 343 -0.63 -40.52 -5.92
N LYS A 344 -0.18 -41.13 -7.04
CA LYS A 344 0.32 -40.38 -8.20
C LYS A 344 -0.72 -39.42 -8.77
N SER A 345 -1.98 -39.85 -8.92
CA SER A 345 -3.05 -38.97 -9.41
C SER A 345 -3.34 -37.82 -8.46
N ARG A 346 -3.36 -38.07 -7.14
CA ARG A 346 -3.54 -37.04 -6.12
C ARG A 346 -2.37 -36.06 -6.09
N GLU A 347 -1.14 -36.56 -6.19
CA GLU A 347 0.07 -35.76 -6.27
C GLU A 347 0.05 -34.87 -7.53
N GLU A 348 -0.34 -35.40 -8.68
CA GLU A 348 -0.52 -34.62 -9.90
C GLU A 348 -1.59 -33.52 -9.75
N GLN A 349 -2.71 -33.82 -9.09
CA GLN A 349 -3.75 -32.82 -8.81
C GLN A 349 -3.22 -31.71 -7.90
N LEU A 350 -2.52 -32.05 -6.82
CA LEU A 350 -1.91 -31.08 -5.91
C LEU A 350 -0.83 -30.26 -6.62
N ALA A 351 -0.01 -30.87 -7.47
CA ALA A 351 0.99 -30.19 -8.28
C ALA A 351 0.36 -29.25 -9.33
N ARG A 352 -0.80 -29.61 -9.90
CA ARG A 352 -1.57 -28.73 -10.79
C ARG A 352 -2.17 -27.56 -10.02
N ALA A 353 -2.76 -27.80 -8.84
CA ALA A 353 -3.30 -26.74 -7.99
C ALA A 353 -2.20 -25.77 -7.52
N ALA A 354 -1.06 -26.29 -7.04
CA ALA A 354 0.09 -25.48 -6.64
C ALA A 354 0.63 -24.63 -7.80
N ARG A 355 0.73 -25.20 -9.01
CA ARG A 355 1.08 -24.44 -10.22
C ARG A 355 0.04 -23.37 -10.56
N GLY A 356 -1.25 -23.67 -10.38
CA GLY A 356 -2.35 -22.72 -10.53
C GLY A 356 -2.23 -21.54 -9.56
N TYR A 357 -2.09 -21.80 -8.26
CA TYR A 357 -1.90 -20.76 -7.25
C TYR A 357 -0.64 -19.93 -7.51
N LYS A 358 0.48 -20.56 -7.87
CA LYS A 358 1.70 -19.85 -8.25
C LYS A 358 1.49 -18.92 -9.45
N LYS A 359 0.68 -19.34 -10.43
CA LYS A 359 0.33 -18.51 -11.59
C LYS A 359 -0.56 -17.33 -11.16
N SER A 360 -1.63 -17.59 -10.41
CA SER A 360 -2.54 -16.53 -9.92
C SER A 360 -1.80 -15.52 -9.04
N LEU A 361 -0.86 -15.97 -8.21
CA LEU A 361 -0.04 -15.11 -7.36
C LEU A 361 0.91 -14.23 -8.17
N LYS A 362 1.52 -14.78 -9.24
CA LYS A 362 2.30 -13.98 -10.20
C LYS A 362 1.44 -12.95 -10.93
N ASP A 363 0.23 -13.31 -11.33
CA ASP A 363 -0.69 -12.39 -12.01
C ASP A 363 -1.18 -11.29 -11.05
N LEU A 364 -1.39 -11.61 -9.78
CA LEU A 364 -1.69 -10.62 -8.73
C LEU A 364 -0.51 -9.67 -8.48
N ALA A 365 0.71 -10.20 -8.40
CA ALA A 365 1.92 -9.37 -8.25
C ALA A 365 2.09 -8.39 -9.42
N LYS A 366 1.81 -8.81 -10.67
CA LYS A 366 1.81 -7.91 -11.83
C LYS A 366 0.74 -6.82 -11.75
N LYS A 367 -0.48 -7.18 -11.32
CA LYS A 367 -1.55 -6.18 -11.11
C LYS A 367 -1.16 -5.17 -10.04
N HIS A 368 -0.55 -5.63 -8.96
CA HIS A 368 -0.03 -4.79 -7.90
C HIS A 368 1.06 -3.83 -8.40
N GLU A 369 2.01 -4.32 -9.20
CA GLU A 369 3.04 -3.48 -9.82
C GLU A 369 2.43 -2.40 -10.73
N ASN A 370 1.44 -2.75 -11.54
CA ASN A 370 0.70 -1.78 -12.36
C ASN A 370 -0.02 -0.72 -11.51
N LEU A 371 -0.62 -1.14 -10.38
CA LEU A 371 -1.28 -0.23 -9.46
C LEU A 371 -0.28 0.70 -8.78
N LEU A 372 0.90 0.21 -8.39
CA LEU A 372 1.97 1.06 -7.86
C LEU A 372 2.43 2.11 -8.87
N ILE A 373 2.55 1.75 -10.14
CA ILE A 373 2.90 2.70 -11.21
C ILE A 373 1.79 3.76 -11.36
N ALA A 374 0.52 3.36 -11.34
CA ALA A 374 -0.60 4.29 -11.43
C ALA A 374 -0.66 5.24 -10.22
N TYR A 375 -0.48 4.70 -9.01
CA TYR A 375 -0.39 5.46 -7.77
C TYR A 375 0.76 6.46 -7.80
N GLY A 376 1.96 6.03 -8.22
CA GLY A 376 3.12 6.91 -8.36
C GLY A 376 2.87 8.07 -9.32
N ARG A 377 2.27 7.79 -10.48
CA ARG A 377 1.88 8.83 -11.46
C ARG A 377 0.86 9.81 -10.89
N GLN A 378 -0.15 9.32 -10.17
CA GLN A 378 -1.14 10.18 -9.54
C GLN A 378 -0.49 11.07 -8.47
N ARG A 379 0.40 10.50 -7.66
CA ARG A 379 1.15 11.22 -6.64
C ARG A 379 2.00 12.35 -7.25
N GLU A 380 2.70 12.06 -8.34
CA GLU A 380 3.50 13.03 -9.08
C GLU A 380 2.65 14.13 -9.73
N GLN A 381 1.46 13.80 -10.23
CA GLN A 381 0.50 14.79 -10.74
C GLN A 381 0.03 15.73 -9.63
N ILE A 382 -0.30 15.21 -8.44
CA ILE A 382 -0.72 16.03 -7.29
C ILE A 382 0.42 16.95 -6.84
N LEU A 383 1.64 16.43 -6.76
CA LEU A 383 2.84 17.21 -6.44
C LEU A 383 3.10 18.32 -7.48
N SER A 384 2.90 18.02 -8.76
CA SER A 384 3.09 18.97 -9.88
C SER A 384 2.03 20.07 -9.93
N LEU A 385 0.81 19.81 -9.43
CA LEU A 385 -0.28 20.79 -9.34
C LEU A 385 -0.07 21.85 -8.24
N GLY A 386 0.97 21.73 -7.42
CA GLY A 386 1.51 22.85 -6.64
C GLY A 386 0.66 23.33 -5.47
N SER A 387 -0.22 22.51 -4.89
CA SER A 387 -0.80 22.80 -3.57
C SER A 387 0.05 22.16 -2.48
N SER A 388 0.85 22.96 -1.78
CA SER A 388 1.65 22.54 -0.62
C SER A 388 0.85 21.97 0.56
N ALA A 389 -0.48 21.98 0.47
CA ALA A 389 -1.41 21.54 1.50
C ALA A 389 -2.04 20.16 1.25
N VAL A 390 -1.81 19.52 0.09
CA VAL A 390 -2.44 18.24 -0.23
C VAL A 390 -1.52 17.09 0.16
N ASP A 391 -1.93 16.33 1.18
CA ASP A 391 -1.27 15.08 1.54
C ASP A 391 -1.34 14.11 0.36
N CYS A 392 -0.17 13.84 -0.21
CA CYS A 392 0.01 12.96 -1.37
C CYS A 392 0.04 11.47 -0.97
N GLY A 393 -0.17 11.15 0.31
CA GLY A 393 -0.16 9.82 0.87
C GLY A 393 1.24 9.20 1.00
N PRO A 394 1.32 7.98 1.55
CA PRO A 394 2.58 7.27 1.78
C PRO A 394 3.39 7.06 0.50
N ALA A 395 4.73 7.00 0.61
CA ALA A 395 5.58 6.71 -0.54
C ALA A 395 5.34 5.29 -1.11
N GLU A 396 5.58 5.11 -2.42
CA GLU A 396 5.42 3.82 -3.13
C GLU A 396 6.15 2.65 -2.48
N LEU A 397 7.26 2.94 -1.79
CA LEU A 397 8.04 1.96 -1.03
C LEU A 397 7.23 1.21 0.01
N HIS A 398 6.30 1.89 0.69
CA HIS A 398 5.49 1.28 1.74
C HIS A 398 4.60 0.16 1.23
N PHE A 399 4.36 0.12 -0.08
CA PHE A 399 3.51 -0.86 -0.73
C PHE A 399 4.31 -1.88 -1.55
N CYS A 400 5.65 -1.83 -1.57
CA CYS A 400 6.45 -2.77 -2.36
C CYS A 400 6.36 -4.20 -1.79
N ILE A 401 6.12 -5.19 -2.64
CA ILE A 401 6.15 -6.60 -2.25
C ILE A 401 7.60 -7.00 -1.93
N THR A 402 7.85 -7.59 -0.77
CA THR A 402 9.20 -8.03 -0.33
C THR A 402 9.48 -9.50 -0.67
N GLU A 403 8.46 -10.29 -1.04
CA GLU A 403 8.61 -11.73 -1.30
C GLU A 403 9.47 -12.02 -2.55
N PRO A 404 10.64 -12.67 -2.38
CA PRO A 404 11.62 -12.84 -3.46
C PRO A 404 11.14 -13.79 -4.57
N GLU A 405 10.20 -14.70 -4.27
CA GLU A 405 9.66 -15.65 -5.26
C GLU A 405 8.69 -15.02 -6.26
N LEU A 406 8.15 -13.85 -5.92
CA LEU A 406 7.17 -13.12 -6.73
C LEU A 406 7.78 -12.00 -7.54
N LEU A 407 8.93 -11.48 -7.08
CA LEU A 407 9.61 -10.37 -7.74
C LEU A 407 10.45 -10.85 -8.92
N THR A 408 10.21 -10.23 -10.07
CA THR A 408 11.16 -10.28 -11.18
C THR A 408 12.46 -9.55 -10.80
N ASN A 409 13.56 -9.85 -11.49
CA ASN A 409 14.83 -9.15 -11.24
C ASN A 409 14.67 -7.62 -11.41
N SER A 410 13.89 -7.19 -12.40
CA SER A 410 13.57 -5.78 -12.63
C SER A 410 12.77 -5.17 -11.48
N SER A 411 11.76 -5.86 -10.94
CA SER A 411 11.00 -5.37 -9.79
C SER A 411 11.87 -5.28 -8.51
N ARG A 412 12.84 -6.18 -8.33
CA ARG A 412 13.82 -6.09 -7.22
C ARG A 412 14.73 -4.89 -7.35
N GLU A 413 15.24 -4.62 -8.56
CA GLU A 413 16.07 -3.45 -8.83
C GLU A 413 15.27 -2.15 -8.65
N LEU A 414 14.02 -2.10 -9.11
CA LEU A 414 13.13 -0.96 -8.88
C LEU A 414 12.89 -0.70 -7.39
N ASN A 415 12.69 -1.74 -6.58
CA ASN A 415 12.53 -1.58 -5.14
C ASN A 415 13.80 -1.03 -4.48
N ARG A 416 14.98 -1.52 -4.87
CA ARG A 416 16.27 -0.97 -4.40
C ARG A 416 16.43 0.50 -4.77
N LEU A 417 16.14 0.87 -6.01
CA LEU A 417 16.22 2.25 -6.48
C LEU A 417 15.25 3.18 -5.75
N ARG A 418 14.04 2.71 -5.45
CA ARG A 418 13.09 3.45 -4.63
C ARG A 418 13.64 3.67 -3.21
N GLU A 419 14.24 2.65 -2.59
CA GLU A 419 14.84 2.76 -1.24
C GLU A 419 15.98 3.78 -1.24
N GLU A 420 16.87 3.71 -2.22
CA GLU A 420 17.96 4.67 -2.41
C GLU A 420 17.42 6.10 -2.62
N LYS A 421 16.38 6.27 -3.45
CA LYS A 421 15.71 7.56 -3.64
C LYS A 421 15.23 8.15 -2.31
N THR A 422 14.54 7.38 -1.48
CA THR A 422 14.05 7.90 -0.18
C THR A 422 15.18 8.23 0.80
N LYS A 423 16.28 7.47 0.79
CA LYS A 423 17.46 7.79 1.60
C LYS A 423 18.07 9.13 1.15
N LEU A 424 18.17 9.36 -0.15
CA LEU A 424 18.66 10.62 -0.71
C LEU A 424 17.72 11.79 -0.43
N GLU A 425 16.40 11.59 -0.53
CA GLU A 425 15.40 12.62 -0.18
C GLU A 425 15.50 13.02 1.30
N MET A 426 15.67 12.05 2.20
CA MET A 426 15.87 12.32 3.63
C MET A 426 17.17 13.07 3.90
N GLN A 427 18.28 12.71 3.22
CA GLN A 427 19.55 13.45 3.32
C GLN A 427 19.42 14.89 2.81
N LEU A 428 18.67 15.12 1.73
CA LEU A 428 18.39 16.45 1.21
C LEU A 428 17.57 17.30 2.19
N GLN A 429 16.53 16.73 2.80
CA GLN A 429 15.74 17.41 3.82
C GLN A 429 16.61 17.77 5.04
N GLU A 430 17.45 16.85 5.51
CA GLU A 430 18.36 17.10 6.63
C GLU A 430 19.38 18.21 6.33
N LEU A 431 19.92 18.24 5.11
CA LEU A 431 20.80 19.32 4.66
C LEU A 431 20.05 20.65 4.55
N GLN A 432 18.82 20.66 4.03
CA GLN A 432 17.98 21.86 3.96
C GLN A 432 17.64 22.40 5.35
N GLU A 433 17.30 21.53 6.31
CA GLU A 433 17.07 21.92 7.71
C GLU A 433 18.33 22.49 8.36
N LYS A 434 19.51 21.91 8.07
CA LYS A 434 20.81 22.44 8.54
C LYS A 434 21.09 23.82 7.94
N THR A 435 20.77 24.06 6.67
CA THR A 435 20.89 25.37 6.02
C THR A 435 19.89 26.39 6.58
N GLN A 436 18.64 25.99 6.86
CA GLN A 436 17.63 26.87 7.47
C GLN A 436 17.95 27.21 8.93
N LYS A 437 18.45 26.24 9.72
CA LYS A 437 18.91 26.48 11.10
C LYS A 437 20.17 27.37 11.14
N GLY A 438 21.04 27.28 10.14
CA GLY A 438 22.18 28.18 9.96
C GLY A 438 21.82 29.61 9.52
N ALA A 439 20.62 29.82 8.97
CA ALA A 439 20.15 31.12 8.48
C ALA A 439 19.27 31.91 9.48
N SER A 440 18.95 31.34 10.65
CA SER A 440 18.04 31.97 11.62
C SER A 440 18.71 32.80 12.73
N ALA A 441 20.05 32.89 12.73
CA ALA A 441 20.80 33.77 13.61
C ALA A 441 21.66 34.73 12.77
N PHE A 442 21.33 36.02 12.85
CA PHE A 442 21.96 37.21 12.23
C PHE A 442 21.31 37.79 10.96
N PRO A 443 21.19 39.14 10.91
CA PRO A 443 20.57 39.84 9.81
C PRO A 443 21.49 39.84 8.58
N VAL A 444 20.84 39.81 7.42
CA VAL A 444 21.37 40.02 6.06
C VAL A 444 22.78 40.64 6.01
N PRO A 445 23.78 39.92 5.47
CA PRO A 445 25.00 40.56 4.96
C PRO A 445 24.94 40.77 3.45
N PRO A 446 25.68 41.78 2.94
CA PRO A 446 25.68 42.16 1.53
C PRO A 446 26.43 41.13 0.68
N GLU A 447 26.05 41.07 -0.58
CA GLU A 447 26.86 40.47 -1.64
C GLU A 447 28.32 40.94 -1.54
N GLN A 448 29.25 40.03 -1.85
CA GLN A 448 30.72 40.20 -1.92
C GLN A 448 31.50 39.92 -0.64
N GLN A 449 31.71 38.62 -0.36
CA GLN A 449 33.03 38.00 -0.12
C GLN A 449 32.82 36.51 0.18
N VAL A 450 32.56 35.71 -0.85
CA VAL A 450 32.92 34.28 -0.76
C VAL A 450 34.41 34.26 -1.05
N ASP A 451 35.22 33.96 -0.04
CA ASP A 451 36.68 33.83 -0.12
C ASP A 451 37.09 33.31 -1.50
N GLU A 452 37.87 34.10 -2.23
CA GLU A 452 38.45 33.72 -3.53
C GLU A 452 39.21 32.40 -3.41
N GLN A 453 39.82 32.15 -2.26
CA GLN A 453 40.40 30.88 -1.84
C GLN A 453 39.39 29.71 -1.85
N GLY A 454 38.21 29.89 -1.26
CA GLY A 454 37.16 28.86 -1.23
C GLY A 454 36.60 28.56 -2.61
N ARG A 455 36.43 29.59 -3.46
CA ARG A 455 36.05 29.38 -4.87
C ARG A 455 37.17 28.71 -5.68
N ALA A 456 38.44 29.01 -5.40
CA ALA A 456 39.57 28.35 -6.04
C ALA A 456 39.69 26.88 -5.61
N GLU A 457 39.46 26.56 -4.34
CA GLU A 457 39.46 25.19 -3.82
C GLU A 457 38.33 24.34 -4.41
N VAL A 458 37.12 24.90 -4.54
CA VAL A 458 36.01 24.20 -5.19
C VAL A 458 36.33 23.93 -6.65
N ARG A 459 36.89 24.90 -7.38
CA ARG A 459 37.32 24.69 -8.77
C ARG A 459 38.42 23.62 -8.88
N LYS A 460 39.39 23.62 -7.96
CA LYS A 460 40.46 22.63 -7.90
C LYS A 460 39.92 21.23 -7.64
N LYS A 461 39.03 21.06 -6.66
CA LYS A 461 38.37 19.77 -6.38
C LYS A 461 37.51 19.31 -7.55
N LEU A 462 36.81 20.21 -8.23
CA LEU A 462 36.03 19.87 -9.42
C LEU A 462 36.93 19.39 -10.56
N GLN A 463 38.08 20.04 -10.77
CA GLN A 463 39.07 19.63 -11.76
C GLN A 463 39.71 18.27 -11.40
N GLU A 464 40.06 18.04 -10.14
CA GLU A 464 40.58 16.76 -9.66
C GLU A 464 39.56 15.63 -9.81
N LEU A 465 38.29 15.87 -9.46
CA LEU A 465 37.23 14.89 -9.67
C LEU A 465 37.02 14.59 -11.16
N THR A 466 37.06 15.61 -12.02
CA THR A 466 36.89 15.45 -13.47
C THR A 466 38.06 14.64 -14.06
N LEU A 467 39.29 14.96 -13.67
CA LEU A 467 40.49 14.25 -14.13
C LEU A 467 40.51 12.80 -13.63
N ASN A 468 40.25 12.56 -12.35
CA ASN A 468 40.22 11.19 -11.79
C ASN A 468 39.12 10.35 -12.44
N THR A 469 37.92 10.90 -12.62
CA THR A 469 36.82 10.19 -13.31
C THR A 469 37.18 9.90 -14.77
N GLN A 470 37.85 10.84 -15.44
CA GLN A 470 38.32 10.63 -16.81
C GLN A 470 39.40 9.54 -16.88
N GLU A 471 40.36 9.52 -15.98
CA GLU A 471 41.40 8.49 -15.91
C GLU A 471 40.81 7.10 -15.65
N GLU A 472 39.84 6.98 -14.74
CA GLU A 472 39.13 5.72 -14.48
C GLU A 472 38.38 5.22 -15.72
N LEU A 473 37.66 6.11 -16.42
CA LEU A 473 36.97 5.78 -17.66
C LEU A 473 37.93 5.38 -18.78
N GLU A 474 39.07 6.05 -18.89
CA GLU A 474 40.12 5.68 -19.84
C GLU A 474 40.74 4.32 -19.50
N GLN A 475 40.94 4.01 -18.22
CA GLN A 475 41.45 2.72 -17.78
C GLN A 475 40.44 1.60 -18.07
N GLN A 476 39.16 1.82 -17.78
CA GLN A 476 38.07 0.89 -18.13
C GLN A 476 37.98 0.68 -19.64
N ARG A 477 38.08 1.76 -20.43
CA ARG A 477 38.11 1.67 -21.90
C ARG A 477 39.29 0.86 -22.40
N ARG A 478 40.49 1.06 -21.85
CA ARG A 478 41.68 0.26 -22.20
C ARG A 478 41.48 -1.22 -21.86
N GLN A 479 40.97 -1.54 -20.67
CA GLN A 479 40.69 -2.92 -20.27
C GLN A 479 39.67 -3.60 -21.19
N LEU A 480 38.58 -2.90 -21.53
CA LEU A 480 37.58 -3.40 -22.46
C LEU A 480 38.15 -3.62 -23.86
N LEU A 481 38.99 -2.70 -24.36
CA LEU A 481 39.67 -2.86 -25.64
C LEU A 481 40.60 -4.08 -25.64
N THR A 482 41.41 -4.28 -24.59
CA THR A 482 42.27 -5.47 -24.48
C THR A 482 41.44 -6.75 -24.48
N ARG A 483 40.34 -6.78 -23.73
CA ARG A 483 39.44 -7.96 -23.70
C ARG A 483 38.76 -8.21 -25.04
N ALA A 484 38.39 -7.15 -25.77
CA ALA A 484 37.83 -7.26 -27.11
C ALA A 484 38.84 -7.85 -28.10
N VAL A 485 40.08 -7.35 -28.10
CA VAL A 485 41.17 -7.89 -28.95
C VAL A 485 41.42 -9.36 -28.68
N VAL A 486 41.50 -9.77 -27.41
CA VAL A 486 41.68 -11.19 -27.05
C VAL A 486 40.50 -12.04 -27.52
N ALA A 487 39.27 -11.53 -27.42
CA ALA A 487 38.09 -12.25 -27.93
C ALA A 487 38.09 -12.36 -29.46
N GLU A 488 38.53 -11.31 -30.18
CA GLU A 488 38.70 -11.35 -31.63
C GLU A 488 39.76 -12.38 -32.05
N GLU A 489 40.90 -12.44 -31.35
CA GLU A 489 41.94 -13.46 -31.57
C GLU A 489 41.40 -14.89 -31.37
N GLN A 490 40.64 -15.13 -30.29
CA GLN A 490 40.01 -16.44 -30.04
C GLN A 490 39.03 -16.85 -31.15
N VAL A 491 38.27 -15.89 -31.69
CA VAL A 491 37.37 -16.17 -32.81
C VAL A 491 38.16 -16.53 -34.06
N LEU A 492 39.26 -15.82 -34.34
CA LEU A 492 40.15 -16.16 -35.46
C LEU A 492 40.79 -17.54 -35.30
N GLU A 493 41.20 -17.91 -34.10
CA GLU A 493 41.73 -19.25 -33.80
C GLU A 493 40.68 -20.35 -34.04
N LEU A 494 39.46 -20.15 -33.56
CA LEU A 494 38.35 -21.08 -33.76
C LEU A 494 37.98 -21.19 -35.24
N GLN A 495 37.97 -20.08 -35.96
CA GLN A 495 37.70 -20.07 -37.39
C GLN A 495 38.79 -20.81 -38.16
N GLY A 496 40.06 -20.57 -37.84
CA GLY A 496 41.19 -21.32 -38.41
C GLY A 496 41.12 -22.82 -38.10
N TYR A 497 40.69 -23.21 -36.90
CA TYR A 497 40.45 -24.60 -36.53
C TYR A 497 39.35 -25.23 -37.38
N ILE A 498 38.21 -24.54 -37.52
CA ILE A 498 37.09 -24.99 -38.36
C ILE A 498 37.54 -25.16 -39.80
N ASP A 499 38.24 -24.18 -40.37
CA ASP A 499 38.69 -24.23 -41.76
C ASP A 499 39.67 -25.38 -42.02
N GLN A 500 40.61 -25.63 -41.09
CA GLN A 500 41.52 -26.77 -41.18
C GLN A 500 40.79 -28.11 -41.10
N HIS A 501 39.85 -28.25 -40.16
CA HIS A 501 39.10 -29.49 -39.98
C HIS A 501 38.11 -29.72 -41.12
N LEU A 502 37.45 -28.68 -41.63
CA LEU A 502 36.61 -28.75 -42.82
C LEU A 502 37.42 -29.20 -44.04
N ALA A 503 38.62 -28.64 -44.26
CA ALA A 503 39.49 -29.06 -45.36
C ALA A 503 39.89 -30.54 -45.23
N ARG A 504 40.21 -31.02 -44.02
CA ARG A 504 40.51 -32.44 -43.75
C ARG A 504 39.30 -33.33 -44.00
N TYR A 505 38.12 -32.95 -43.51
CA TYR A 505 36.89 -33.72 -43.74
C TYR A 505 36.53 -33.78 -45.21
N GLN A 506 36.70 -32.67 -45.96
CA GLN A 506 36.49 -32.66 -47.41
C GLN A 506 37.46 -33.60 -48.12
N GLN A 507 38.75 -33.61 -47.75
CA GLN A 507 39.73 -34.55 -48.30
C GLN A 507 39.39 -36.01 -47.99
N GLU A 508 38.95 -36.30 -46.76
CA GLU A 508 38.57 -37.66 -46.36
C GLU A 508 37.29 -38.12 -47.06
N ILE A 509 36.28 -37.26 -47.18
CA ILE A 509 35.08 -37.55 -47.98
C ILE A 509 35.46 -37.83 -49.44
N LEU A 510 36.38 -37.05 -50.02
CA LEU A 510 36.87 -37.30 -51.37
C LEU A 510 37.66 -38.61 -51.47
N ARG A 511 38.42 -38.98 -50.45
CA ARG A 511 39.13 -40.27 -50.38
C ARG A 511 38.14 -41.43 -50.30
N LEU A 512 37.15 -41.36 -49.42
CA LEU A 512 36.10 -42.36 -49.24
C LEU A 512 35.28 -42.53 -50.53
N ARG A 513 34.90 -41.45 -51.19
CA ARG A 513 34.22 -41.51 -52.50
C ARG A 513 35.05 -42.15 -53.60
N LYS A 514 36.38 -41.93 -53.61
CA LYS A 514 37.29 -42.60 -54.56
C LYS A 514 37.45 -44.09 -54.24
N ALA A 515 37.42 -44.47 -52.96
CA ALA A 515 37.45 -45.87 -52.54
C ALA A 515 36.14 -46.60 -52.90
N GLU A 516 34.98 -45.98 -52.64
CA GLU A 516 33.66 -46.51 -53.04
C GLU A 516 33.50 -46.56 -54.57
N GLY A 517 34.05 -45.59 -55.30
CA GLY A 517 34.09 -45.60 -56.77
C GLY A 517 35.02 -46.66 -57.37
N SER A 518 35.92 -47.25 -56.58
CA SER A 518 36.78 -48.36 -56.98
C SER A 518 36.18 -49.74 -56.67
N GLU A 519 35.15 -49.80 -55.83
CA GLU A 519 34.49 -51.04 -55.40
C GLU A 519 32.99 -51.05 -55.74
N VAL A 520 32.57 -50.90 -57.01
CA VAL A 520 31.36 -51.60 -57.52
C VAL A 520 31.41 -51.68 -59.06
N PRO A 521 31.25 -52.88 -59.65
CA PRO A 521 30.95 -53.06 -61.07
C PRO A 521 29.49 -52.71 -61.39
N ARG A 522 29.33 -51.94 -62.47
CA ARG A 522 28.12 -51.62 -63.24
C ARG A 522 26.96 -52.63 -63.10
N ALA A 523 25.85 -52.25 -62.47
CA ALA A 523 24.55 -52.88 -62.70
C ALA A 523 23.37 -51.93 -62.40
N SER A 524 22.34 -52.09 -63.23
CA SER A 524 21.22 -51.23 -63.59
C SER A 524 20.08 -51.07 -62.56
N SER A 525 19.15 -50.17 -62.91
CA SER A 525 17.71 -50.09 -62.56
C SER A 525 17.30 -49.35 -61.28
N ALA A 526 16.13 -48.74 -61.14
CA ALA A 526 15.19 -48.07 -62.05
C ALA A 526 14.15 -47.36 -61.15
N SER A 527 13.70 -46.18 -61.62
CA SER A 527 12.36 -45.58 -61.42
C SER A 527 11.84 -45.10 -60.05
N SER A 528 11.40 -43.83 -60.10
CA SER A 528 10.07 -43.31 -59.71
C SER A 528 9.88 -42.44 -58.45
N ALA A 529 9.40 -41.22 -58.75
CA ALA A 529 8.29 -40.50 -58.14
C ALA A 529 8.54 -39.44 -57.03
N ARG A 530 8.44 -38.17 -57.47
CA ARG A 530 7.75 -37.00 -56.90
C ARG A 530 7.33 -37.04 -55.41
N HIS A 531 7.74 -36.01 -54.66
CA HIS A 531 6.87 -34.89 -54.25
C HIS A 531 7.68 -33.80 -53.52
N GLN A 532 7.48 -32.53 -53.92
CA GLN A 532 7.90 -31.32 -53.19
C GLN A 532 6.84 -30.96 -52.14
N PRO A 533 7.26 -30.29 -51.06
CA PRO A 533 6.90 -28.87 -50.90
C PRO A 533 8.09 -27.92 -51.00
#